data_AF-A0A239IDI6-F1
#
_entry.id   AF-A0A239IDI6-F1
#
_cell.length_a   1.000
_cell.length_b   1.000
_cell.length_c   1.000
_cell.angle_alpha   90.00
_cell.angle_beta   90.00
_cell.angle_gamma   90.00
#
_symmetry.space_group_name_H-M   'P 1'
#
loop_
_entity.id
_entity.type
_entity.pdbx_description
1 polymer ?
#
loop_
_entity_poly.entity_id
_entity_poly.type
_entity_poly.pdbx_seq_one_letter_code
_entity_poly.pdbx_strand_id
1 'polypeptide(L)' 'MPRRVRLLLPRMSLHLIQRGNNRSVCFYNDEGYQFYLEHLAHQAQKHGCAVHAWCLRCRPHF' A
#
# COMPACT_ATOMS: atom_id res chain seq x y z
N MET A 1 -17.68 18.21 1.39
CA MET A 1 -17.52 18.23 -0.08
C MET A 1 -17.51 16.81 -0.61
N PRO A 2 -18.32 16.49 -1.64
CA PRO A 2 -18.34 15.15 -2.22
C PRO A 2 -16.98 14.86 -2.88
N ARG A 3 -16.36 13.73 -2.51
CA ARG A 3 -15.14 13.29 -3.20
C ARG A 3 -15.54 12.81 -4.60
N ARG A 4 -14.86 13.33 -5.62
CA ARG A 4 -15.03 12.86 -7.01
C ARG A 4 -14.76 11.35 -7.07
N VAL A 5 -15.63 10.62 -7.75
CA VAL A 5 -15.47 9.16 -7.94
C VAL A 5 -14.16 8.90 -8.68
N ARG A 6 -13.41 7.89 -8.24
CA ARG A 6 -12.22 7.44 -8.96
C ARG A 6 -12.66 6.69 -10.20
N LEU A 7 -12.23 7.15 -11.37
CA LEU A 7 -12.40 6.40 -12.62
C LEU A 7 -11.52 5.15 -12.56
N LEU A 8 -12.10 3.98 -12.78
CA LEU A 8 -11.40 2.70 -12.81
C LEU A 8 -11.62 2.08 -14.19
N LEU A 9 -10.57 2.05 -14.99
CA LEU A 9 -10.59 1.44 -16.32
C LEU A 9 -9.76 0.15 -16.29
N PRO A 10 -10.13 -0.87 -17.08
CA PRO A 10 -9.31 -2.06 -17.23
C PRO A 10 -7.87 -1.68 -17.64
N ARG A 11 -6.89 -2.36 -17.04
CA ARG A 11 -5.46 -2.22 -17.35
C ARG A 11 -4.85 -0.84 -17.03
N MET A 12 -5.55 0.02 -16.28
CA MET A 12 -4.99 1.29 -15.82
C MET A 12 -4.17 1.08 -14.54
N SER A 13 -2.94 1.58 -14.51
CA SER A 13 -2.12 1.60 -13.30
C SER A 13 -2.72 2.54 -12.26
N LEU A 14 -2.74 2.11 -11.00
CA LEU A 14 -3.27 2.88 -9.88
C LEU A 14 -2.14 3.27 -8.92
N HIS A 15 -2.11 4.53 -8.50
CA HIS A 15 -1.28 4.96 -7.39
C HIS A 15 -2.06 4.80 -6.07
N LEU A 16 -1.67 3.82 -5.27
CA LEU A 16 -2.29 3.50 -3.98
C LEU A 16 -1.44 4.07 -2.84
N ILE A 17 -2.11 4.69 -1.86
CA ILE A 17 -1.46 5.25 -0.67
C ILE A 17 -2.18 4.71 0.56
N GLN A 18 -1.45 3.99 1.40
CA GLN A 18 -1.92 3.55 2.71
C GLN A 18 -1.32 4.45 3.79
N ARG A 19 -2.16 4.83 4.75
CA ARG A 19 -1.77 5.64 5.91
C ARG A 19 -2.32 4.98 7.17
N GLY A 20 -1.57 5.07 8.27
CA GLY A 20 -2.05 4.63 9.57
C GLY A 20 -3.31 5.38 9.97
N ASN A 21 -4.12 4.74 10.79
CA ASN A 21 -5.31 5.37 11.36
C ASN A 21 -4.90 6.67 12.09
N ASN A 22 -5.65 7.76 11.90
CA ASN A 22 -5.27 9.07 12.43
C ASN A 22 -3.85 9.54 12.05
N ARG A 23 -3.34 9.10 10.89
CA ARG A 23 -1.96 9.38 10.43
C ARG A 23 -0.88 8.81 11.37
N SER A 24 -1.23 7.79 12.16
CA SER A 24 -0.28 7.05 12.96
C SER A 24 0.77 6.35 12.08
N VAL A 25 1.80 5.83 12.75
CA VAL A 25 2.82 5.01 12.10
C VAL A 25 2.17 3.73 11.59
N CYS A 26 2.45 3.35 10.34
CA CYS A 26 1.92 2.12 9.74
C CYS A 26 2.64 0.87 10.25
N PHE A 27 3.95 0.98 10.52
CA PHE A 27 4.82 -0.12 10.89
C PHE A 27 5.66 0.28 12.10
N TYR A 28 5.50 -0.46 13.19
CA TYR A 28 6.20 -0.18 14.46
C TYR A 28 7.52 -0.94 14.60
N ASN A 29 7.73 -1.97 13.79
CA ASN A 29 8.93 -2.80 13.79
C ASN A 29 9.20 -3.34 12.39
N ASP A 30 10.32 -4.03 12.23
CA ASP A 30 10.75 -4.55 10.94
C ASP A 30 9.86 -5.71 10.46
N GLU A 31 9.48 -6.59 11.38
CA GLU A 31 8.58 -7.73 11.11
C GLU A 31 7.25 -7.27 10.48
N GLY A 32 6.70 -6.15 10.96
CA GLY A 32 5.43 -5.62 10.47
C GLY A 32 5.48 -5.17 9.01
N TYR A 33 6.58 -4.54 8.57
CA TYR A 33 6.69 -4.15 7.16
C TYR A 33 7.06 -5.33 6.26
N GLN A 34 7.84 -6.30 6.75
CA GLN A 34 8.18 -7.51 6.00
C GLN A 34 6.93 -8.33 5.72
N PHE A 35 6.12 -8.60 6.74
CA PHE A 35 4.83 -9.27 6.61
C PHE A 35 3.92 -8.56 5.59
N TYR A 36 3.90 -7.22 5.59
CA TYR A 36 3.13 -6.45 4.63
C TYR A 36 3.60 -6.66 3.18
N LEU A 37 4.91 -6.65 2.93
CA LEU A 37 5.46 -6.85 1.59
C LEU A 37 5.19 -8.27 1.09
N GLU A 38 5.33 -9.29 1.93
CA GLU A 38 4.97 -10.67 1.61
C GLU A 38 3.49 -10.79 1.26
N HIS A 39 2.62 -10.18 2.06
CA HIS A 39 1.19 -10.17 1.81
C HIS A 39 0.85 -9.43 0.51
N LEU A 40 1.47 -8.28 0.24
CA LEU A 40 1.30 -7.53 -1.00
C LEU A 40 1.69 -8.40 -2.21
N ALA A 41 2.83 -9.08 -2.16
CA ALA A 41 3.31 -9.94 -3.24
C ALA A 41 2.36 -11.13 -3.47
N HIS A 42 1.97 -11.82 -2.40
CA HIS A 42 1.04 -12.95 -2.47
C HIS A 42 -0.32 -12.55 -3.06
N GLN A 43 -0.87 -11.42 -2.62
CA GLN A 43 -2.14 -10.91 -3.12
C GLN A 43 -2.03 -10.44 -4.58
N ALA A 44 -0.93 -9.78 -4.95
CA ALA A 44 -0.68 -9.37 -6.33
C ALA A 44 -0.64 -10.58 -7.26
N GLN A 45 0.06 -11.64 -6.88
CA GLN A 45 0.09 -12.89 -7.64
C GLN A 45 -1.29 -13.54 -7.73
N LYS A 46 -2.00 -13.66 -6.59
CA LYS A 46 -3.33 -14.28 -6.52
C LYS A 46 -4.36 -13.60 -7.44
N HIS A 47 -4.27 -12.28 -7.60
CA HIS A 47 -5.24 -11.49 -8.39
C HIS A 47 -4.70 -11.06 -9.76
N GLY A 48 -3.50 -11.49 -10.15
CA GLY A 48 -2.89 -11.12 -11.44
C GLY A 48 -2.58 -9.62 -11.55
N CYS A 49 -2.30 -8.94 -10.42
CA CYS A 49 -1.95 -7.52 -10.40
C CYS A 49 -0.44 -7.32 -10.57
N ALA A 50 -0.05 -6.41 -11.46
CA ALA A 50 1.33 -5.98 -11.59
C ALA A 50 1.66 -4.88 -10.57
N VAL A 51 2.68 -5.09 -9.74
CA VAL A 51 3.24 -4.05 -8.86
C VAL A 51 4.44 -3.42 -9.57
N HIS A 52 4.24 -2.22 -10.10
CA HIS A 52 5.30 -1.52 -10.84
C HIS A 52 6.37 -0.92 -9.92
N ALA A 53 5.95 -0.41 -8.76
CA ALA A 53 6.81 0.21 -7.76
C ALA A 53 6.10 0.27 -6.41
N TRP A 54 6.89 0.34 -5.34
CA TRP A 54 6.39 0.57 -3.98
C TRP A 54 7.40 1.41 -3.20
N CYS A 55 6.92 2.12 -2.18
CA CYS A 55 7.76 2.78 -1.20
C CYS A 55 7.10 2.67 0.17
N LEU A 56 7.91 2.42 1.20
CA LEU A 56 7.47 2.34 2.58
C LEU A 56 8.05 3.52 3.35
N ARG A 57 7.22 4.13 4.21
CA ARG A 57 7.68 5.14 5.16
C ARG A 57 7.50 4.59 6.56
N CYS A 58 8.55 3.98 7.09
CA CYS A 58 8.69 3.79 8.53
C CYS A 58 9.23 5.09 9.12
N ARG A 59 8.60 5.62 10.18
CA ARG A 59 9.24 6.74 10.89
C ARG A 59 10.48 6.17 11.58
N PRO A 60 11.66 6.81 11.45
CA PRO A 60 12.81 6.40 12.24
C PRO A 60 12.44 6.52 13.72
N HIS A 61 12.71 5.47 14.48
CA HIS A 61 12.70 5.52 15.93
C HIS A 61 13.68 6.65 16.34
N PHE A 62 13.18 7.63 17.08
CA PHE A 62 14.01 8.46 17.97
C PHE A 62 13.79 7.93 19.38
#